data_AF-A0A2E6RQM6-F1
#
_entry.id   AF-A0A2E6RQM6-F1
#
_cell.length_a   1.000
_cell.length_b   1.000
_cell.length_c   1.000
_cell.angle_alpha   90.00
_cell.angle_beta   90.00
_cell.angle_gamma   90.00
#
_symmetry.space_group_name_H-M   'P 1'
#
loop_
_entity.id
_entity.type
_entity.pdbx_description
1 polymer ?
#
loop_
_entity_poly.entity_id
_entity_poly.type
_entity_poly.pdbx_seq_one_letter_code
_entity_poly.pdbx_strand_id
1 'polypeptide(L)'
;MIFLGHNFSPFHFFLIVIINLAWGFNFLAAKTAMNYFPPFLVLLLRFSLLVIILLPFLKIPKNKIPSVILLSFVSSVLYFSLNFVGLDLAGELTSPAITTQLFVPFGAILAFFLLKEEIKFKTWIAIFIAFSGVII
;
A
#
# COMPACT_ATOMS: atom_id res chain seq x y z
N MET A 1 -8.49 6.85 -17.13
CA MET A 1 -7.87 7.05 -18.47
C MET A 1 -6.51 7.77 -18.39
N ILE A 2 -5.50 7.23 -17.67
CA ILE A 2 -4.24 7.97 -17.40
C ILE A 2 -2.97 7.31 -18.02
N PHE A 3 -3.03 6.07 -18.50
CA PHE A 3 -1.78 5.31 -18.77
C PHE A 3 -1.33 5.14 -20.23
N LEU A 4 -1.96 5.77 -21.24
CA LEU A 4 -1.67 5.43 -22.65
C LEU A 4 -1.30 6.59 -23.60
N GLY A 5 -0.98 7.77 -23.07
CA GLY A 5 -0.54 8.91 -23.89
C GLY A 5 0.88 9.43 -23.60
N HIS A 6 1.55 8.94 -22.54
CA HIS A 6 2.91 9.36 -22.23
C HIS A 6 3.89 8.36 -22.84
N ASN A 7 4.83 8.83 -23.67
CA ASN A 7 6.07 8.11 -23.89
C ASN A 7 6.65 7.83 -22.50
N PHE A 8 6.65 6.56 -22.08
CA PHE A 8 7.28 6.14 -20.83
C PHE A 8 8.78 6.36 -21.00
N SER A 9 9.21 7.59 -20.70
CA SER A 9 10.62 7.94 -20.62
C SER A 9 11.33 6.92 -19.72
N PRO A 10 12.56 6.49 -20.05
CA PRO A 10 13.38 5.61 -19.20
C PRO A 10 13.42 6.08 -17.73
N PHE A 11 13.25 7.38 -17.52
CA PHE A 11 13.12 8.00 -16.21
C PHE A 11 11.95 7.48 -15.38
N HIS A 12 10.78 7.22 -15.97
CA HIS A 12 9.64 6.64 -15.24
C HIS A 12 9.95 5.21 -14.77
N PHE A 13 10.62 4.42 -15.60
CA PHE A 13 11.01 3.07 -15.22
C PHE A 13 12.04 3.09 -14.07
N PHE A 14 13.02 3.99 -14.15
CA PHE A 14 13.99 4.22 -13.08
C PHE A 14 13.32 4.62 -11.76
N LEU A 15 12.34 5.54 -11.81
CA LEU A 15 11.56 5.93 -10.64
C LEU A 15 10.78 4.75 -10.05
N ILE A 16 10.14 3.92 -10.87
CA ILE A 16 9.41 2.73 -10.41
C ILE A 16 10.35 1.75 -9.69
N VAL A 17 11.55 1.53 -10.22
CA VAL A 17 12.57 0.67 -9.58
C VAL A 17 13.00 1.26 -8.24
N ILE A 18 13.27 2.57 -8.16
CA ILE A 18 13.61 3.25 -6.91
C ILE A 18 12.48 3.11 -5.88
N ILE A 19 11.23 3.32 -6.29
CA ILE A 19 10.07 3.19 -5.41
C ILE A 19 9.97 1.77 -4.86
N ASN A 20 10.15 0.76 -5.70
CA ASN A 20 10.13 -0.64 -5.27
C ASN A 20 11.30 -0.98 -4.33
N LEU A 21 12.51 -0.49 -4.61
CA LEU A 21 13.65 -0.65 -3.71
C LEU A 21 13.38 0.03 -2.37
N ALA A 22 12.88 1.27 -2.37
CA ALA A 22 12.54 1.99 -1.15
C ALA A 22 11.48 1.24 -0.32
N TRP A 23 10.46 0.68 -0.98
CA TRP A 23 9.46 -0.17 -0.33
C TRP A 23 10.05 -1.48 0.20
N GLY A 24 10.90 -2.17 -0.56
CA GLY A 24 11.60 -3.38 -0.10
C GLY A 24 12.49 -3.11 1.12
N PHE A 25 13.27 -2.03 1.08
CA PHE A 25 14.07 -1.57 2.22
C PHE A 25 13.20 -1.19 3.42
N ASN A 26 12.00 -0.63 3.20
CA ASN A 26 11.07 -0.31 4.28
C ASN A 26 10.65 -1.57 5.06
N PHE A 27 10.37 -2.68 4.38
CA PHE A 27 10.07 -3.96 5.03
C PHE A 27 11.27 -4.52 5.79
N LEU A 28 12.48 -4.44 5.21
CA LEU A 28 13.71 -4.88 5.86
C LEU A 28 13.99 -4.07 7.14
N ALA A 29 13.83 -2.75 7.07
CA ALA A 29 13.99 -1.85 8.20
C ALA A 29 12.93 -2.12 9.29
N ALA A 30 11.67 -2.31 8.89
CA ALA A 30 10.58 -2.65 9.82
C ALA A 30 10.84 -3.97 10.55
N LYS A 31 11.23 -5.03 9.82
CA LYS A 31 11.61 -6.33 10.40
C LYS A 31 12.79 -6.20 11.37
N THR A 32 13.80 -5.42 11.00
CA THR A 32 14.98 -5.19 11.84
C THR A 32 14.60 -4.45 13.12
N ALA A 33 13.75 -3.41 13.04
CA ALA A 33 13.25 -2.69 14.20
C ALA A 33 12.39 -3.57 15.12
N MET A 34 11.61 -4.49 14.55
CA MET A 34 10.80 -5.46 15.29
C MET A 34 11.62 -6.49 16.08
N ASN A 35 12.89 -6.70 15.75
CA ASN A 35 13.77 -7.56 16.55
C ASN A 35 14.16 -6.92 17.90
N TYR A 36 14.08 -5.58 18.00
CA TYR A 36 14.46 -4.83 19.20
C TYR A 36 13.26 -4.24 19.94
N PHE A 37 12.18 -3.95 19.24
CA PHE A 37 11.00 -3.28 19.78
C PHE A 37 9.71 -4.04 19.45
N PRO A 38 8.69 -3.98 20.33
CA PRO A 38 7.38 -4.54 20.03
C PRO A 38 6.79 -3.93 18.74
N PRO A 39 6.02 -4.70 17.94
CA PRO A 39 5.49 -4.26 16.64
C PRO A 39 4.70 -2.95 16.72
N PHE A 40 3.88 -2.78 17.76
CA PHE A 40 3.10 -1.56 17.97
C PHE A 40 3.98 -0.34 18.25
N LEU A 41 5.11 -0.51 18.91
CA LEU A 41 6.03 0.58 19.21
C LEU A 41 6.77 1.04 17.95
N VAL A 42 7.19 0.10 17.10
CA VAL A 42 7.78 0.41 15.78
C VAL A 42 6.78 1.17 14.90
N LEU A 43 5.51 0.74 14.91
CA LEU A 43 4.44 1.39 14.16
C LEU A 43 4.19 2.82 14.66
N LEU A 44 4.12 3.01 15.98
CA LEU A 44 3.98 4.32 16.61
C LEU A 44 5.14 5.24 16.23
N LEU A 45 6.39 4.79 16.38
CA LEU A 45 7.57 5.58 16.03
C LEU A 45 7.56 6.03 14.56
N ARG A 46 7.18 5.12 13.64
CA ARG A 46 7.05 5.42 12.22
C ARG A 46 6.03 6.52 11.96
N PHE A 47 4.83 6.40 12.53
CA PHE A 47 3.76 7.39 12.32
C PHE A 47 4.05 8.71 13.04
N SER A 48 4.66 8.68 14.23
CA SER A 48 5.08 9.87 14.96
C SER A 48 6.12 10.67 14.17
N LEU A 49 7.13 10.00 13.60
CA LEU A 49 8.10 10.65 12.71
C LEU A 49 7.43 11.25 11.48
N LEU A 50 6.50 10.52 10.86
CA LEU A 50 5.72 11.02 9.73
C LEU A 50 4.98 12.32 10.08
N VAL A 51 4.31 12.35 11.23
CA VAL A 51 3.57 13.53 11.72
C VAL A 51 4.53 14.69 12.01
N ILE A 52 5.66 14.45 12.68
CA ILE A 52 6.66 15.48 12.99
C ILE A 52 7.20 16.12 11.71
N ILE A 53 7.49 15.32 10.69
CA ILE A 53 8.01 15.79 9.41
C ILE A 53 6.93 16.52 8.61
N LEU A 54 5.68 16.04 8.62
CA LEU A 54 4.59 16.67 7.88
C LEU A 54 4.04 17.93 8.56
N LEU A 55 4.12 18.04 9.89
CA LEU A 55 3.59 19.17 10.66
C LEU A 55 3.92 20.55 10.06
N PRO A 56 5.18 20.86 9.67
CA PRO A 56 5.50 22.16 9.05
C PRO A 56 4.91 22.36 7.65
N PHE A 57 4.56 21.29 6.94
CA PHE A 57 3.97 21.34 5.59
C PHE A 57 2.44 21.13 5.60
N LEU A 58 1.85 20.86 6.77
CA LEU A 58 0.46 20.46 6.89
C LEU A 58 -0.49 21.66 6.82
N LYS A 59 -1.07 21.89 5.65
CA LYS A 59 -2.22 22.79 5.51
C LYS A 59 -3.50 22.03 5.88
N ILE A 60 -3.97 22.17 7.12
CA ILE A 60 -5.15 21.44 7.61
C ILE A 60 -6.43 22.00 6.96
N PRO A 61 -7.12 21.23 6.08
CA PRO A 61 -8.38 21.67 5.50
C PRO A 61 -9.51 21.42 6.50
N LYS A 62 -9.94 22.45 7.24
CA LYS A 62 -10.98 22.35 8.29
C LYS A 62 -12.26 21.63 7.84
N ASN A 63 -12.67 21.82 6.58
CA ASN A 63 -13.87 21.18 6.01
C ASN A 63 -13.72 19.70 5.64
N LYS A 64 -12.50 19.14 5.66
CA LYS A 64 -12.26 17.73 5.29
C LYS A 64 -11.70 16.89 6.43
N ILE A 65 -11.58 17.46 7.64
CA ILE A 65 -11.07 16.76 8.83
C ILE A 65 -11.80 15.42 9.07
N PRO A 66 -13.16 15.35 9.04
CA PRO A 66 -13.85 14.08 9.28
C PRO A 66 -13.51 13.02 8.23
N SER A 67 -13.44 13.41 6.95
CA SER A 67 -13.09 12.50 5.86
C SER A 67 -11.65 12.02 5.94
N VAL A 68 -10.71 12.89 6.35
CA VAL A 68 -9.29 12.53 6.54
C VAL A 68 -9.12 11.60 7.73
N ILE A 69 -9.83 11.84 8.83
CA ILE A 69 -9.83 10.95 10.00
C ILE A 69 -10.40 9.59 9.63
N LEU A 70 -11.56 9.54 8.96
CA LEU A 70 -12.18 8.29 8.51
C LEU A 70 -11.24 7.51 7.57
N LEU A 71 -10.65 8.20 6.59
CA LEU A 71 -9.70 7.58 5.66
C LEU A 71 -8.46 7.04 6.39
N SER A 72 -7.92 7.79 7.35
CA SER A 72 -6.75 7.37 8.14
C SER A 72 -7.09 6.19 9.04
N PHE A 73 -8.27 6.19 9.66
CA PHE A 73 -8.75 5.10 10.49
C PHE A 73 -8.94 3.81 9.68
N VAL A 74 -9.57 3.90 8.51
CA VAL A 74 -9.78 2.75 7.62
C VAL A 74 -8.45 2.23 7.07
N SER A 75 -7.61 3.12 6.55
CA SER A 75 -6.36 2.75 5.88
C SER A 75 -5.24 2.30 6.83
N SER A 76 -5.28 2.72 8.09
CA SER A 76 -4.26 2.36 9.08
C SER A 76 -4.83 1.38 10.10
N VAL A 77 -5.77 1.82 10.94
CA VAL A 77 -6.23 1.02 12.08
C VAL A 77 -6.93 -0.26 11.62
N LEU A 78 -7.94 -0.12 10.77
CA LEU A 78 -8.67 -1.28 10.23
C LEU A 78 -7.76 -2.17 9.40
N TYR A 79 -7.04 -1.60 8.43
CA TYR A 79 -6.13 -2.35 7.56
C TYR A 79 -5.08 -3.14 8.35
N PHE A 80 -4.38 -2.52 9.30
CA PHE A 80 -3.37 -3.22 10.11
C PHE A 80 -4.01 -4.24 11.04
N SER A 81 -5.15 -3.93 11.67
CA SER A 81 -5.83 -4.87 12.58
C SER A 81 -6.26 -6.14 11.85
N LEU A 82 -6.90 -6.00 10.68
CA LEU A 82 -7.28 -7.11 9.81
C LEU A 82 -6.05 -7.89 9.31
N ASN A 83 -4.96 -7.21 9.00
CA ASN A 83 -3.71 -7.85 8.61
C ASN A 83 -3.09 -8.69 9.72
N PHE A 84 -3.05 -8.17 10.95
CA PHE A 84 -2.54 -8.91 12.10
C PHE A 84 -3.41 -10.12 12.43
N VAL A 85 -4.74 -10.01 12.31
CA VAL A 85 -5.65 -11.17 12.44
C VAL A 85 -5.41 -12.19 11.33
N GLY A 86 -5.26 -11.74 10.08
CA GLY A 86 -4.93 -12.64 8.97
C GLY A 86 -3.57 -13.34 9.15
N LEU A 87 -2.58 -12.65 9.73
CA LEU A 87 -1.27 -13.19 10.06
C LEU A 87 -1.36 -14.26 11.16
N ASP A 88 -2.13 -13.98 12.22
CA ASP A 88 -2.37 -14.92 13.33
C ASP A 88 -3.05 -16.21 12.84
N LEU A 89 -4.00 -16.09 11.90
CA LEU A 89 -4.71 -17.22 11.30
C LEU A 89 -3.88 -18.01 10.27
N ALA A 90 -2.96 -17.35 9.56
CA ALA A 90 -2.20 -17.96 8.46
C ALA A 90 -0.98 -18.79 8.94
N GLY A 91 -0.48 -18.56 10.16
CA GLY A 91 0.64 -19.29 10.75
C GLY A 91 2.03 -19.03 10.12
N GLU A 92 2.10 -18.49 8.90
CA GLU A 92 3.33 -18.16 8.17
C GLU A 92 3.41 -16.68 7.78
N LEU A 93 4.61 -16.08 7.82
CA LEU A 93 4.84 -14.66 7.52
C LEU A 93 4.80 -14.34 6.01
N THR A 94 5.09 -15.31 5.15
CA THR A 94 5.23 -15.15 3.69
C THR A 94 3.89 -15.01 2.99
N SER A 95 2.89 -15.79 3.39
CA SER A 95 1.55 -15.76 2.78
C SER A 95 0.83 -14.40 2.93
N PRO A 96 0.82 -13.76 4.13
CA PRO A 96 0.23 -12.43 4.29
C PRO A 96 1.00 -11.33 3.54
N ALA A 97 2.33 -11.43 3.41
CA ALA A 97 3.14 -10.46 2.67
C ALA A 97 2.83 -10.46 1.17
N ILE A 98 2.53 -11.62 0.58
CA ILE A 98 2.12 -11.73 -0.83
C ILE A 98 0.65 -11.34 -0.97
N THR A 99 -0.21 -11.79 -0.05
CA THR A 99 -1.65 -11.49 -0.05
C THR A 99 -1.93 -9.99 0.07
N THR A 100 -1.17 -9.26 0.88
CA THR A 100 -1.32 -7.80 1.00
C THR A 100 -1.12 -7.06 -0.31
N GLN A 101 -0.26 -7.55 -1.20
CA GLN A 101 0.02 -6.92 -2.50
C GLN A 101 -1.17 -7.04 -3.48
N LEU A 102 -2.16 -7.90 -3.20
CA LEU A 102 -3.41 -7.96 -3.95
C LEU A 102 -4.22 -6.66 -3.87
N PHE A 103 -3.91 -5.74 -2.96
CA PHE A 103 -4.57 -4.44 -2.92
C PHE A 103 -4.50 -3.70 -4.28
N VAL A 104 -3.43 -3.91 -5.07
CA VAL A 104 -3.25 -3.31 -6.39
C VAL A 104 -4.27 -3.83 -7.41
N PRO A 105 -4.37 -5.15 -7.69
CA PRO A 105 -5.40 -5.68 -8.59
C PRO A 105 -6.81 -5.45 -8.06
N PHE A 106 -7.06 -5.58 -6.75
CA PHE A 106 -8.36 -5.24 -6.16
C PHE A 106 -8.71 -3.76 -6.37
N GLY A 107 -7.75 -2.85 -6.22
CA GLY A 107 -7.94 -1.43 -6.48
C GLY A 107 -8.31 -1.15 -7.93
N ALA A 108 -7.70 -1.83 -8.90
CA ALA A 108 -8.05 -1.73 -10.31
C ALA A 108 -9.49 -2.23 -10.58
N ILE A 109 -9.87 -3.38 -10.00
CA ILE A 109 -11.23 -3.92 -10.11
C ILE A 109 -12.24 -2.95 -9.47
N LEU A 110 -11.97 -2.43 -8.28
CA LEU A 110 -12.82 -1.44 -7.62
C LEU A 110 -12.94 -0.17 -8.46
N ALA A 111 -11.87 0.30 -9.08
CA ALA A 111 -11.90 1.48 -9.96
C ALA A 111 -12.82 1.26 -11.17
N PHE A 112 -12.81 0.06 -11.76
CA PHE A 112 -13.76 -0.30 -12.81
C PHE A 112 -15.21 -0.25 -12.33
N PHE A 113 -15.52 -0.84 -11.16
CA PHE A 113 -16.90 -0.87 -10.67
C PHE A 113 -17.40 0.47 -10.14
N LEU A 114 -16.59 1.19 -9.36
CA LEU A 114 -16.99 2.43 -8.68
C LEU A 114 -16.79 3.68 -9.54
N LEU A 115 -15.65 3.78 -10.23
CA LEU A 115 -15.32 4.93 -11.07
C LEU A 115 -15.75 4.73 -12.53
N LYS A 116 -16.25 3.54 -12.90
CA LYS A 116 -16.64 3.18 -14.28
C LYS A 116 -15.51 3.41 -15.29
N GLU A 117 -14.26 3.31 -14.85
CA GLU A 117 -13.12 3.44 -15.76
C GLU A 117 -13.04 2.23 -16.68
N GLU A 118 -12.88 2.44 -17.99
CA GLU A 118 -12.72 1.34 -18.93
C GLU A 118 -11.34 0.65 -18.77
N ILE A 119 -11.37 -0.63 -18.37
CA ILE A 119 -10.18 -1.47 -18.27
C ILE A 119 -9.91 -2.14 -19.63
N LYS A 120 -8.71 -1.93 -20.18
CA LYS A 120 -8.27 -2.59 -21.41
C LYS A 120 -7.94 -4.05 -21.18
N PHE A 121 -8.09 -4.88 -22.22
CA PHE A 121 -7.82 -6.32 -22.17
C PHE A 121 -6.42 -6.68 -21.63
N LYS A 122 -5.39 -5.88 -21.95
CA LYS A 122 -4.03 -6.04 -21.41
C LYS A 122 -3.97 -5.93 -19.88
N THR A 123 -4.76 -5.05 -19.29
CA THR A 123 -4.84 -4.88 -17.83
C THR A 123 -5.57 -6.05 -17.18
N TRP A 124 -6.58 -6.61 -17.83
CA TRP A 124 -7.23 -7.85 -17.36
C TRP A 124 -6.25 -9.03 -17.31
N ILE A 125 -5.40 -9.17 -18.33
CA ILE A 125 -4.32 -10.18 -18.32
C ILE A 125 -3.35 -9.93 -17.16
N ALA A 126 -2.94 -8.68 -16.93
CA ALA A 126 -2.05 -8.34 -15.82
C ALA A 126 -2.67 -8.64 -14.44
N ILE A 127 -3.97 -8.38 -14.28
CA ILE A 127 -4.73 -8.74 -13.06
C ILE A 127 -4.73 -10.26 -12.89
N PHE A 128 -5.00 -11.02 -13.95
CA PHE A 128 -5.02 -12.49 -13.89
C PHE A 128 -3.66 -13.07 -13.52
N ILE A 129 -2.58 -12.52 -14.10
CA ILE A 129 -1.20 -12.88 -13.75
C ILE A 129 -0.90 -12.54 -12.29
N ALA A 130 -1.32 -11.36 -11.81
CA ALA A 130 -1.12 -10.95 -10.42
C ALA A 130 -1.81 -11.90 -9.43
N PHE A 131 -3.05 -12.33 -9.70
CA PHE A 131 -3.73 -13.33 -8.88
C PHE A 131 -3.06 -14.70 -8.97
N SER A 132 -2.62 -15.11 -10.15
CA SER A 132 -1.92 -16.39 -10.34
C SER A 132 -0.62 -16.45 -9.54
N GLY A 133 0.11 -15.34 -9.44
CA GLY A 133 1.35 -15.24 -8.67
C GLY A 133 1.16 -15.31 -7.15
N VAL A 134 -0.06 -15.15 -6.63
CA VAL A 134 -0.35 -15.31 -5.18
C VAL A 134 -0.73 -16.75 -4.82
N ILE A 135 -1.16 -17.54 -5.80
CA ILE A 135 -1.53 -18.95 -5.60
C ILE A 135 -0.29 -19.86 -5.48
N ILE A 136 0.82 -19.47 -6.11
CA ILE A 136 2.09 -20.22 -6.16
C ILE A 136 2.98 -19.80 -4.99
#